data_AF-A0A7D9JI72-F1
#
_entry.id   AF-A0A7D9JI72-F1
#
_cell.length_a   1.000
_cell.length_b   1.000
_cell.length_c   1.000
_cell.angle_alpha   90.00
_cell.angle_beta   90.00
_cell.angle_gamma   90.00
#
_symmetry.space_group_name_H-M   'P 1'
#
loop_
_entity.id
_entity.type
_entity.pdbx_description
1 polymer ?
#
loop_
_entity_poly.entity_id
_entity_poly.type
_entity_poly.pdbx_seq_one_letter_code
_entity_poly.pdbx_strand_id
1 'polypeptide(L)'
;MRTCPEMLSPYCKQLSEDLKLGSVAVAKLVPNLNDKTEYIVYYRNLKLYLGLGMELTEIHRALTFQQSPWLKAYTDFNTERRKYATNDFETYFYKLMNNAVFGKTVENLRKRVNV
;
A
#
# COMPACT_ATOMS: atom_id res chain seq x y z
N MET A 1 -12.74 -5.53 4.63
CA MET A 1 -14.20 -5.38 4.71
C MET A 1 -14.84 -6.71 4.33
N ARG A 2 -15.91 -7.15 4.98
CA ARG A 2 -16.67 -8.31 4.47
C ARG A 2 -17.55 -7.84 3.32
N THR A 3 -17.33 -8.39 2.13
CA THR A 3 -18.16 -8.07 0.97
C THR A 3 -19.48 -8.81 1.11
N CYS A 4 -20.59 -8.08 1.03
CA CYS A 4 -21.92 -8.65 1.07
C CYS A 4 -22.59 -8.53 -0.31
N PRO A 5 -23.56 -9.41 -0.65
CA PRO A 5 -24.15 -9.50 -1.99
C PRO A 5 -24.79 -8.20 -2.47
N GLU A 6 -25.22 -7.37 -1.54
CA GLU A 6 -25.87 -6.08 -1.81
C GLU A 6 -24.89 -5.10 -2.46
N MET A 7 -23.59 -5.24 -2.18
CA MET A 7 -22.51 -4.43 -2.77
C MET A 7 -22.18 -4.82 -4.21
N LEU A 8 -22.68 -5.96 -4.70
CA LEU A 8 -22.43 -6.40 -6.06
C LEU A 8 -23.25 -5.56 -7.04
N SER A 9 -22.62 -5.20 -8.17
CA SER A 9 -23.34 -4.60 -9.28
C SER A 9 -24.42 -5.57 -9.82
N PRO A 10 -25.47 -5.08 -10.49
CA PRO A 10 -26.49 -5.93 -11.08
C PRO A 10 -25.89 -7.03 -11.98
N TYR A 11 -24.87 -6.69 -12.77
CA TYR A 11 -24.14 -7.64 -13.60
C TYR A 11 -23.45 -8.74 -12.78
N CYS A 12 -22.75 -8.38 -11.70
CA CYS A 12 -22.10 -9.36 -10.83
C CYS A 12 -23.10 -10.29 -10.12
N LYS A 13 -24.30 -9.80 -9.81
CA LYS A 13 -25.39 -10.62 -9.25
C LYS A 13 -25.88 -11.65 -10.27
N GLN A 14 -26.20 -11.21 -11.49
CA GLN A 14 -26.63 -12.10 -12.57
C GLN A 14 -25.58 -13.17 -12.89
N LEU A 15 -24.32 -12.77 -13.02
CA LEU A 15 -23.22 -13.71 -13.28
C LEU A 15 -23.06 -14.75 -12.17
N SER A 16 -23.30 -14.37 -10.92
CA SER A 16 -23.29 -15.29 -9.78
C SER A 16 -24.40 -16.34 -9.88
N GLU A 17 -25.58 -15.95 -10.38
CA GLU A 17 -26.72 -16.86 -10.60
C GLU A 17 -26.44 -17.81 -11.76
N ASP A 18 -25.98 -17.29 -12.91
CA ASP A 18 -25.65 -18.07 -14.10
C ASP A 18 -24.59 -19.15 -13.80
N LEU A 19 -23.58 -18.80 -13.00
CA LEU A 19 -22.49 -19.69 -12.60
C LEU A 19 -22.80 -20.53 -11.34
N LYS A 20 -24.00 -20.38 -10.75
CA LYS A 20 -24.41 -21.07 -9.51
C LYS A 20 -23.39 -20.91 -8.38
N LEU A 21 -22.81 -19.73 -8.25
CA LEU A 21 -21.82 -19.43 -7.22
C LEU A 21 -22.51 -19.23 -5.86
N GLY A 22 -22.00 -19.89 -4.83
CA GLY A 22 -22.45 -19.68 -3.47
C GLY A 22 -22.08 -18.29 -2.96
N SER A 23 -23.05 -17.59 -2.37
CA SER A 23 -22.79 -16.32 -1.68
C SER A 23 -22.14 -16.59 -0.33
N VAL A 24 -20.84 -16.33 -0.24
CA VAL A 24 -20.10 -16.39 1.03
C VAL A 24 -19.55 -15.00 1.34
N ALA A 25 -19.86 -14.50 2.53
CA ALA A 25 -19.29 -13.25 3.03
C ALA A 25 -17.80 -13.46 3.32
N VAL A 26 -16.95 -13.07 2.37
CA VAL A 26 -15.49 -13.15 2.50
C VAL A 26 -14.92 -11.79 2.87
N ALA A 27 -13.96 -11.78 3.79
CA ALA A 27 -13.16 -10.59 4.05
C ALA A 27 -12.24 -10.33 2.86
N LYS A 28 -12.49 -9.26 2.11
CA LYS A 28 -11.66 -8.84 0.98
C LYS A 28 -11.13 -7.42 1.20
N LEU A 29 -9.98 -7.16 0.59
CA LEU A 29 -9.45 -5.82 0.43
C LEU A 29 -9.99 -5.27 -0.89
N VAL A 30 -11.02 -4.44 -0.80
CA VAL A 30 -11.69 -3.83 -1.96
C VAL A 30 -11.86 -2.33 -1.73
N PRO A 31 -11.74 -1.50 -2.78
CA PRO A 31 -12.13 -0.11 -2.68
C PRO A 31 -13.63 -0.01 -2.33
N ASN A 32 -13.96 0.91 -1.43
CA ASN A 32 -15.34 1.15 -0.98
C ASN A 32 -15.48 2.58 -0.49
N LEU A 33 -16.70 3.11 -0.58
CA LEU A 33 -17.05 4.48 -0.20
C LEU A 33 -17.53 4.59 1.26
N ASN A 34 -17.43 3.52 2.05
CA ASN A 34 -17.84 3.55 3.44
C ASN A 34 -16.93 4.47 4.26
N ASP A 35 -17.48 4.97 5.36
CA ASP A 35 -16.71 5.70 6.37
C ASP A 35 -15.55 4.87 6.90
N LYS A 36 -14.45 5.56 7.19
CA LYS A 36 -13.21 4.96 7.68
C LYS A 36 -13.05 5.32 9.16
N THR A 37 -13.30 4.36 10.03
CA THR A 37 -13.15 4.50 11.48
C THR A 37 -11.79 3.98 11.93
N GLU A 38 -11.16 4.66 12.89
CA GLU A 38 -9.84 4.32 13.45
C GLU A 38 -8.73 4.04 12.40
N TYR A 39 -8.86 4.63 11.21
CA TYR A 39 -7.98 4.35 10.09
C TYR A 39 -6.62 5.04 10.25
N ILE A 40 -5.54 4.27 10.14
CA ILE A 40 -4.17 4.80 10.20
C ILE A 40 -3.77 5.26 8.81
N VAL A 41 -3.50 6.56 8.66
CA VAL A 41 -3.13 7.18 7.39
C VAL A 41 -1.91 8.10 7.56
N TYR A 42 -1.06 8.13 6.54
CA TYR A 42 0.05 9.06 6.48
C TYR A 42 -0.43 10.48 6.16
N TYR A 43 0.17 11.51 6.77
CA TYR A 43 -0.35 12.89 6.72
C TYR A 43 -0.50 13.46 5.30
N ARG A 44 0.36 13.07 4.33
CA ARG A 44 0.23 13.54 2.94
C ARG A 44 -1.00 12.95 2.25
N ASN A 45 -1.31 11.70 2.53
CA ASN A 45 -2.51 11.05 2.01
C ASN A 45 -3.76 11.66 2.65
N LEU A 46 -3.73 11.94 3.95
CA LEU A 46 -4.82 12.64 4.63
C LEU A 46 -5.09 14.01 4.00
N LYS A 47 -4.05 14.82 3.76
CA LYS A 47 -4.18 16.11 3.06
C LYS A 47 -4.82 15.96 1.68
N LEU A 48 -4.42 14.95 0.91
CA LEU A 48 -5.03 14.64 -0.38
C LEU A 48 -6.52 14.30 -0.22
N TYR A 49 -6.88 13.43 0.72
CA TYR A 49 -8.27 13.01 0.92
C TYR A 49 -9.18 14.17 1.31
N LEU A 50 -8.71 15.05 2.20
CA LEU A 50 -9.41 16.28 2.56
C LEU A 50 -9.64 17.17 1.33
N GLY A 51 -8.62 17.32 0.46
CA GLY A 51 -8.73 18.09 -0.77
C GLY A 51 -9.68 17.47 -1.82
N LEU A 52 -9.90 16.15 -1.75
CA LEU A 52 -10.86 15.43 -2.58
C LEU A 52 -12.29 15.42 -1.99
N GLY A 53 -12.51 16.08 -0.84
CA GLY A 53 -13.82 16.20 -0.21
C GLY A 53 -14.12 15.16 0.88
N MET A 54 -13.14 14.39 1.34
CA MET A 54 -13.31 13.56 2.54
C MET A 54 -13.38 14.46 3.77
N GLU A 55 -14.37 14.24 4.62
CA GLU A 55 -14.52 14.98 5.87
C GLU A 55 -13.85 14.22 7.03
N LEU A 56 -13.04 14.92 7.82
CA LEU A 56 -12.39 14.38 9.01
C LEU A 56 -13.24 14.70 10.25
N THR A 57 -13.72 13.67 10.93
CA THR A 57 -14.54 13.81 12.13
C THR A 57 -13.72 13.90 13.41
N GLU A 58 -12.77 12.98 13.61
CA GLU A 58 -11.97 12.90 14.85
C GLU A 58 -10.54 12.39 14.57
N ILE A 59 -9.57 12.85 15.37
CA ILE A 59 -8.19 12.33 15.40
C ILE A 59 -7.98 11.65 16.75
N HIS A 60 -7.96 10.31 16.76
CA HIS A 60 -7.76 9.56 18.00
C HIS A 60 -6.28 9.49 18.44
N ARG A 61 -5.35 9.40 17.48
CA ARG A 61 -3.91 9.25 17.73
C ARG A 61 -3.09 9.92 16.63
N ALA A 62 -1.96 10.54 17.00
CA ALA A 62 -1.02 11.15 16.06
C ALA A 62 0.42 10.74 16.39
N LEU A 63 1.21 10.46 15.36
CA LEU A 63 2.66 10.23 15.46
C LEU A 63 3.39 11.38 14.76
N THR A 64 4.24 12.09 15.49
CA THR A 64 5.07 13.19 14.95
C THR A 64 6.50 12.72 14.79
N PHE A 65 7.12 13.10 13.66
CA PHE A 65 8.48 12.71 13.32
C PHE A 65 9.10 13.75 12.38
N GLN A 66 10.42 13.90 12.46
CA GLN A 66 11.19 14.69 11.49
C GLN A 66 11.48 13.83 10.26
N GLN A 67 11.42 14.44 9.08
CA GLN A 67 11.70 13.78 7.81
C GLN A 67 12.88 14.47 7.13
N SER A 68 13.83 13.67 6.66
CA SER A 68 14.93 14.11 5.83
C SER A 68 15.16 13.12 4.69
N PRO A 69 15.71 13.56 3.54
CA PRO A 69 16.04 12.68 2.42
C PRO A 69 17.35 11.92 2.67
N TRP A 70 17.49 11.27 3.83
CA TRP A 70 18.76 10.66 4.27
C TRP A 70 19.27 9.53 3.35
N LEU A 71 18.37 8.84 2.65
CA LEU A 71 18.73 7.79 1.69
C LEU A 71 19.03 8.32 0.27
N LYS A 72 18.85 9.62 0.03
CA LYS A 72 18.96 10.20 -1.32
C LYS A 72 20.32 9.93 -1.97
N ALA A 73 21.41 10.17 -1.24
CA ALA A 73 22.76 9.96 -1.77
C ALA A 73 23.00 8.51 -2.23
N TYR A 74 22.46 7.54 -1.47
CA TYR A 74 22.55 6.11 -1.83
C TYR A 74 21.71 5.78 -3.07
N THR A 75 20.47 6.27 -3.12
CA THR A 75 19.58 6.03 -4.26
C THR A 75 20.11 6.68 -5.53
N ASP A 76 20.63 7.91 -5.44
CA ASP A 76 21.26 8.63 -6.54
C ASP A 76 22.49 7.86 -7.05
N PHE A 77 23.36 7.42 -6.14
CA PHE A 77 24.54 6.63 -6.50
C PHE A 77 24.17 5.38 -7.30
N ASN A 78 23.22 4.58 -6.82
CA ASN A 78 22.79 3.38 -7.53
C ASN A 78 22.11 3.70 -8.86
N THR A 79 21.38 4.82 -8.94
CA THR A 79 20.73 5.26 -10.19
C THR A 79 21.75 5.67 -11.23
N GLU A 80 22.78 6.44 -10.84
CA GLU A 80 23.89 6.80 -11.71
C GLU A 80 24.68 5.57 -12.15
N ARG A 81 25.02 4.67 -11.23
CA ARG A 81 25.73 3.44 -11.58
C ARG A 81 24.93 2.55 -12.52
N ARG A 82 23.60 2.48 -12.35
CA ARG A 82 22.71 1.79 -13.28
C ARG A 82 22.71 2.42 -14.66
N LYS A 83 22.80 3.74 -14.77
CA LYS A 83 22.88 4.46 -16.06
C LYS A 83 24.19 4.17 -16.81
N TYR A 84 25.30 3.95 -16.08
CA TYR A 84 26.61 3.63 -16.65
C TYR A 84 26.87 2.12 -16.84
N ALA A 85 25.94 1.26 -16.41
CA ALA A 85 26.07 -0.18 -16.55
C ALA A 85 26.11 -0.57 -18.03
N THR A 86 27.07 -1.42 -18.41
CA THR A 86 27.26 -1.86 -19.81
C THR A 86 26.62 -3.21 -20.09
N ASN A 87 26.22 -3.92 -19.04
CA ASN A 87 25.62 -5.24 -19.12
C ASN A 87 24.35 -5.34 -18.27
N ASP A 88 23.53 -6.34 -18.59
CA ASP A 88 22.27 -6.58 -17.91
C ASP A 88 22.48 -6.91 -16.43
N PHE A 89 23.49 -7.69 -16.10
CA PHE A 89 23.78 -8.09 -14.72
C PHE A 89 23.97 -6.86 -13.81
N GLU A 90 24.81 -5.92 -14.19
CA GLU A 90 25.05 -4.68 -13.44
C GLU A 90 23.78 -3.82 -13.34
N THR A 91 23.02 -3.73 -14.43
CA THR A 91 21.75 -3.00 -14.44
C THR A 91 20.77 -3.58 -13.42
N TYR A 92 20.63 -4.90 -13.39
CA TYR A 92 19.80 -5.60 -12.41
C TYR A 92 20.34 -5.46 -10.98
N PHE A 93 21.67 -5.51 -10.80
CA PHE A 93 22.31 -5.37 -9.51
C PHE A 93 22.00 -4.02 -8.86
N TYR A 94 22.23 -2.89 -9.54
CA TYR A 94 21.97 -1.57 -8.96
C TYR A 94 20.48 -1.30 -8.72
N LYS A 95 19.59 -1.86 -9.56
CA LYS A 95 18.14 -1.86 -9.30
C LYS A 95 17.81 -2.64 -8.02
N LEU A 96 18.40 -3.83 -7.86
CA LEU A 96 18.20 -4.66 -6.69
C LEU A 96 18.69 -3.96 -5.41
N MET A 97 19.82 -3.28 -5.45
CA MET A 97 20.37 -2.55 -4.28
C MET A 97 19.40 -1.49 -3.73
N ASN A 98 18.69 -0.78 -4.60
CA ASN A 98 17.65 0.16 -4.17
C ASN A 98 16.41 -0.56 -3.62
N ASN A 99 15.94 -1.60 -4.31
CA ASN A 99 14.77 -2.37 -3.89
C ASN A 99 14.98 -3.13 -2.58
N ALA A 100 16.18 -3.68 -2.37
CA ALA A 100 16.54 -4.45 -1.19
C ALA A 100 16.51 -3.57 0.07
N VAL A 101 17.07 -2.35 0.00
CA VAL A 101 17.01 -1.40 1.13
C VAL A 101 15.57 -1.02 1.43
N PHE A 102 14.75 -0.72 0.42
CA PHE A 102 13.32 -0.46 0.63
C PHE A 102 12.60 -1.64 1.28
N GLY A 103 12.80 -2.86 0.77
CA GLY A 103 12.19 -4.06 1.33
C GLY A 103 12.62 -4.30 2.79
N LYS A 104 13.88 -3.99 3.11
CA LYS A 104 14.43 -4.14 4.46
C LYS A 104 13.81 -3.15 5.44
N THR A 105 13.50 -1.92 5.03
CA THR A 105 12.92 -0.90 5.93
C THR A 105 11.45 -1.17 6.27
N VAL A 106 10.72 -1.88 5.41
CA VAL A 106 9.32 -2.28 5.65
C VAL A 106 9.18 -3.70 6.20
N GLU A 107 10.30 -4.34 6.56
CA GLU A 107 10.30 -5.70 7.07
C GLU A 107 9.60 -5.82 8.42
N ASN A 108 8.74 -6.82 8.57
CA ASN A 108 8.12 -7.15 9.85
C ASN A 108 9.08 -7.93 10.76
N LEU A 109 9.79 -7.19 11.62
CA LEU A 109 10.77 -7.76 12.56
C LEU A 109 10.17 -8.76 13.56
N ARG A 110 8.86 -8.70 13.85
CA ARG A 110 8.21 -9.63 14.79
C ARG A 110 8.25 -11.09 14.31
N LYS A 111 8.39 -11.31 12.99
CA LYS A 111 8.52 -12.66 12.42
C LYS A 111 9.94 -13.26 12.54
N ARG A 112 10.93 -12.47 12.95
CA ARG A 112 12.33 -12.91 13.10
C ARG A 112 12.71 -13.27 14.53
N VAL A 113 11.82 -13.04 15.49
CA VAL A 113 12.03 -13.35 16.90
C VAL A 113 11.24 -14.62 17.20
N ASN A 114 11.89 -15.64 17.77
CA ASN A 114 11.19 -16.77 18.38
C ASN A 114 10.72 -16.28 19.75
N VAL A 115 9.41 -16.08 19.89
CA VAL A 115 8.75 -15.76 21.16
C VAL A 115 8.23 -17.04 21.77
#